data_AF-X1FX57-F1
#
_entry.id   AF-X1FX57-F1
#
_cell.length_a   1.000
_cell.length_b   1.000
_cell.length_c   1.000
_cell.angle_alpha   90.00
_cell.angle_beta   90.00
_cell.angle_gamma   90.00
#
_symmetry.space_group_name_H-M   'P 1'
#
loop_
_entity.id
_entity.type
_entity.pdbx_description
1 polymer ?
#
loop_
_entity_poly.entity_id
_entity_poly.type
_entity_poly.pdbx_seq_one_letter_code
_entity_poly.pdbx_strand_id
1 'polypeptide(L)' 'AILFDLDGTLIDVDLDQFIPGYLKLLANSVAHLIPPKKMVPAILKASEFVNRNDGKISNEEAFSKAF' A
#
# COMPACT_ATOMS: atom_id res chain seq x y z
N ALA A 1 -6.56 26.46 7.48
CA ALA A 1 -5.66 25.97 6.41
C ALA A 1 -6.47 25.12 5.44
N ILE A 2 -6.08 25.07 4.16
CA ILE A 2 -6.66 24.15 3.17
C ILE A 2 -5.62 23.06 2.90
N LEU A 3 -6.04 21.80 2.89
CA LEU A 3 -5.18 20.64 2.64
C LEU A 3 -5.63 19.98 1.33
N PHE A 4 -4.68 19.79 0.41
CA PHE A 4 -4.91 19.09 -0.85
C PHE A 4 -4.13 17.78 -0.83
N ASP A 5 -4.77 16.73 -1.34
CA ASP A 5 -4.09 15.49 -1.68
C ASP A 5 -3.37 15.63 -3.03
N LEU A 6 -2.40 14.76 -3.30
CA LEU A 6 -1.61 14.79 -4.52
C LEU A 6 -2.20 13.86 -5.58
N ASP A 7 -2.11 12.56 -5.35
CA ASP A 7 -2.41 11.52 -6.34
C ASP A 7 -3.92 11.36 -6.54
N GLY A 8 -4.39 11.50 -7.77
CA GLY A 8 -5.83 11.48 -8.09
C GLY A 8 -6.57 12.76 -7.68
N THR A 9 -5.86 13.78 -7.17
CA THR A 9 -6.42 15.11 -6.88
C THR A 9 -5.70 16.22 -7.67
N LEU A 10 -4.42 16.46 -7.39
CA LEU A 10 -3.60 17.44 -8.11
C LEU A 10 -2.82 16.82 -9.27
N ILE A 11 -2.50 15.53 -9.15
CA ILE A 11 -1.84 14.74 -10.18
C ILE A 11 -2.86 13.76 -10.74
N ASP A 12 -3.05 13.80 -12.07
CA ASP A 12 -3.90 12.83 -12.77
C ASP A 12 -3.16 11.50 -12.87
N VAL A 13 -3.50 10.57 -11.98
CA VAL A 13 -2.98 9.21 -11.96
C VAL A 13 -4.11 8.24 -11.67
N ASP A 14 -4.28 7.27 -12.56
CA ASP A 14 -5.18 6.14 -12.34
C ASP A 14 -4.49 5.14 -11.39
N LEU A 15 -4.82 5.22 -10.10
CA LEU A 15 -4.24 4.35 -9.07
C LEU A 15 -4.64 2.88 -9.26
N ASP A 16 -5.80 2.59 -9.84
CA ASP A 16 -6.24 1.22 -10.11
C ASP A 16 -5.37 0.56 -11.20
N GLN A 17 -4.84 1.36 -12.13
CA GLN A 17 -3.85 0.89 -13.11
C GLN A 17 -2.42 0.89 -12.54
N PHE A 18 -2.04 1.92 -11.80
CA PHE A 18 -0.67 2.10 -11.31
C PHE A 18 -0.27 1.06 -10.25
N ILE A 19 -1.10 0.87 -9.23
CA ILE A 19 -0.76 0.08 -8.04
C ILE A 19 -0.44 -1.39 -8.37
N PRO A 20 -1.22 -2.12 -9.20
CA PRO A 20 -0.92 -3.51 -9.54
C PRO A 20 0.43 -3.67 -10.23
N GLY A 21 0.76 -2.76 -11.15
CA GLY A 21 2.04 -2.75 -11.87
C GLY A 21 3.21 -2.44 -10.94
N TYR A 22 3.07 -1.40 -10.12
CA TYR A 22 4.08 -0.98 -9.16
C TYR A 22 4.40 -2.10 -8.14
N LEU A 23 3.38 -2.69 -7.51
CA LEU A 23 3.58 -3.75 -6.52
C LEU A 23 4.23 -5.00 -7.12
N LYS A 24 3.92 -5.34 -8.38
CA LYS A 24 4.58 -6.46 -9.08
C LYS A 24 6.07 -6.19 -9.28
N LEU A 25 6.44 -4.98 -9.72
CA LEU A 25 7.83 -4.60 -9.92
C LEU A 25 8.60 -4.54 -8.59
N LEU A 26 7.98 -3.96 -7.56
CA LEU A 26 8.55 -3.90 -6.21
C LEU A 26 8.76 -5.30 -5.63
N ALA A 27 7.78 -6.19 -5.75
CA ALA A 27 7.90 -7.56 -5.25
C ALA A 27 9.03 -8.33 -5.95
N ASN A 28 9.24 -8.08 -7.24
CA ASN A 28 10.35 -8.68 -7.98
C ASN A 28 11.72 -8.10 -7.57
N SER A 29 11.81 -6.81 -7.25
CA SER A 29 13.09 -6.18 -6.87
C SER A 29 13.62 -6.70 -5.53
N VAL A 30 12.74 -7.11 -4.61
CA VAL A 30 13.11 -7.69 -3.31
C VAL A 30 12.88 -9.20 -3.23
N ALA A 31 12.76 -9.89 -4.38
CA ALA A 31 12.48 -11.32 -4.44
C ALA A 31 13.52 -12.20 -3.72
N HIS A 32 14.73 -11.67 -3.53
CA HIS A 32 15.81 -12.29 -2.78
C HIS A 32 15.59 -12.31 -1.25
N LEU A 33 14.65 -11.50 -0.74
CA LEU A 33 14.24 -11.44 0.67
C LEU A 33 12.91 -12.17 0.90
N ILE A 34 11.92 -11.92 0.03
CA ILE A 34 10.56 -12.46 0.18
C ILE A 34 10.07 -12.93 -1.21
N PRO A 35 9.51 -14.14 -1.34
CA PRO A 35 8.94 -14.59 -2.59
C PRO A 35 7.85 -13.63 -3.11
N PRO A 36 7.87 -13.20 -4.39
CA PRO A 36 6.89 -12.24 -4.91
C PRO A 36 5.43 -12.66 -4.72
N LYS A 37 5.18 -13.97 -4.83
CA LYS A 37 3.85 -14.58 -4.61
C LYS A 37 3.32 -14.42 -3.18
N LYS A 38 4.19 -14.15 -2.20
CA LYS A 38 3.82 -13.87 -0.81
C LYS A 38 3.73 -12.38 -0.52
N MET A 39 4.63 -11.59 -1.12
CA MET A 39 4.75 -10.16 -0.83
C MET A 39 3.52 -9.35 -1.25
N VAL A 40 3.06 -9.47 -2.50
CA VAL A 40 1.93 -8.66 -2.98
C VAL A 40 0.65 -8.90 -2.17
N PRO A 41 0.23 -10.16 -1.90
CA PRO A 41 -0.93 -10.41 -1.04
C PRO A 41 -0.77 -9.87 0.38
N ALA A 42 0.44 -9.97 0.96
CA ALA A 42 0.71 -9.46 2.31
C ALA A 42 0.57 -7.94 2.39
N ILE A 43 1.12 -7.20 1.40
CA ILE A 43 0.97 -5.74 1.32
C ILE A 43 -0.50 -5.37 1.18
N LEU A 44 -1.24 -5.97 0.25
CA LEU A 44 -2.65 -5.63 0.03
C LEU A 44 -3.51 -5.88 1.27
N LYS A 45 -3.28 -7.00 1.97
CA LYS A 45 -3.96 -7.32 3.23
C LYS A 45 -3.65 -6.29 4.31
N ALA A 46 -2.38 -5.90 4.46
CA ALA A 46 -1.98 -4.89 5.44
C ALA A 46 -2.55 -3.51 5.11
N SER A 47 -2.55 -3.12 3.82
CA SER A 47 -3.19 -1.88 3.35
C SER A 47 -4.70 -1.86 3.63
N GLU A 48 -5.41 -2.96 3.43
CA GLU A 48 -6.83 -3.06 3.77
C GLU A 48 -7.07 -2.84 5.27
N PHE A 49 -6.19 -3.37 6.12
CA PHE A 49 -6.27 -3.17 7.57
C PHE A 49 -5.99 -1.72 7.97
N VAL A 50 -5.00 -1.08 7.35
CA VAL A 50 -4.71 0.36 7.52
C VAL A 50 -5.90 1.22 7.06
N ASN A 51 -6.51 0.90 5.93
CA ASN A 51 -7.66 1.65 5.40
C ASN A 51 -8.90 1.55 6.31
N ARG A 52 -9.02 0.46 7.06
CA ARG A 52 -10.09 0.26 8.06
C ARG A 52 -9.73 0.76 9.46
N ASN A 53 -8.51 1.28 9.65
CA ASN A 53 -8.06 1.81 10.93
C ASN A 53 -8.92 3.03 11.31
N ASP A 54 -9.52 2.99 12.50
CA ASP A 54 -10.41 4.04 13.00
C ASP A 54 -9.66 5.19 13.69
N GLY A 55 -8.33 5.18 13.61
CA GLY A 55 -7.45 6.20 14.17
C GLY A 55 -7.09 5.99 15.65
N LYS A 56 -7.52 4.90 16.29
CA LYS A 56 -7.11 4.57 17.68
C LYS A 56 -5.66 4.11 17.79
N ILE A 57 -5.09 3.63 16.70
CA ILE A 57 -3.68 3.22 16.59
C ILE A 57 -3.05 3.92 15.38
N SER A 58 -1.72 4.00 15.34
CA SER A 58 -1.05 4.55 14.18
C SER A 58 -1.20 3.61 12.96
N ASN A 59 -1.06 4.16 11.75
CA ASN A 59 -1.07 3.35 10.53
C ASN A 59 0.11 2.36 10.49
N GLU A 60 1.25 2.72 11.09
CA GLU A 60 2.40 1.83 11.26
C GLU A 60 2.05 0.61 12.14
N GLU A 61 1.37 0.84 13.27
CA GLU A 61 0.91 -0.23 14.16
C GLU A 61 -0.14 -1.10 13.49
N ALA A 62 -1.08 -0.51 12.75
CA ALA A 62 -2.09 -1.22 11.99
C ALA A 62 -1.46 -2.12 10.91
N PHE A 63 -0.51 -1.59 10.14
CA PHE A 63 0.23 -2.34 9.12
C PHE A 63 0.99 -3.52 9.75
N SER A 64 1.77 -3.26 10.80
CA SER A 64 2.62 -4.26 11.47
C SER A 64 1.84 -5.43 12.07
N LYS A 65 0.57 -5.24 12.44
CA LYS A 65 -0.30 -6.32 12.94
C LYS A 65 -0.82 -7.25 11.85
N ALA A 66 -0.86 -6.79 10.60
CA ALA A 66 -1.53 -7.49 9.50
C ALA A 66 -0.56 -8.12 8.48
N PHE A 67 0.64 -7.54 8.36
CA PHE A 67 1.73 -7.96 7.46
C PHE A 67 2.55 -9.11 8.05
#